data_AF-A0A0F9A5Q6-F1
#
_entry.id   AF-A0A0F9A5Q6-F1
#
_cell.length_a   1.000
_cell.length_b   1.000
_cell.length_c   1.000
_cell.angle_alpha   90.00
_cell.angle_beta   90.00
_cell.angle_gamma   90.00
#
_symmetry.space_group_name_H-M   'P 1'
#
loop_
_entity.id
_entity.type
_entity.pdbx_description
1 polymer ?
#
loop_
_entity_poly.entity_id
_entity_poly.type
_entity_poly.pdbx_seq_one_letter_code
_entity_poly.pdbx_strand_id
1 'polypeptide(L)' 'IRLRFGISGREHTLDEVGAKFGLTRERIRQIEKVALRKLRHPMRARKLRGFCEVELG' A
#
# COMPACT_ATOMS: atom_id res chain seq x y z
N ILE A 1 2.97 1.59 3.55
CA ILE A 1 2.31 1.56 2.23
C ILE A 1 3.05 2.42 1.20
N ARG A 2 3.39 3.69 1.48
CA ARG A 2 4.03 4.57 0.49
C ARG A 2 5.31 4.01 -0.16
N LEU A 3 6.20 3.43 0.64
CA LEU A 3 7.44 2.79 0.15
C LEU A 3 7.18 1.56 -0.72
N ARG A 4 6.09 0.82 -0.48
CA ARG A 4 5.77 -0.41 -1.22
C ARG A 4 5.22 -0.15 -2.62
N PHE A 5 4.59 1.00 -2.82
CA PHE A 5 3.89 1.36 -4.07
C PHE A 5 4.47 2.64 -4.73
N GLY A 6 5.73 2.99 -4.44
CA GLY A 6 6.41 4.08 -5.15
C GLY A 6 5.88 5.49 -4.88
N ILE A 7 4.94 5.66 -3.95
CA ILE A 7 4.34 6.97 -3.60
C ILE A 7 5.39 7.95 -3.01
N SER A 8 6.59 7.46 -2.69
CA SER A 8 7.71 8.27 -2.20
C SER A 8 8.97 8.05 -3.02
N GLY A 9 8.83 7.85 -4.34
CA GLY A 9 9.93 7.63 -5.27
C GLY A 9 9.86 6.22 -5.85
N ARG A 10 10.81 5.35 -5.51
CA ARG A 10 10.83 3.96 -6.00
C ARG A 10 10.02 3.01 -5.13
N GLU A 11 9.50 1.97 -5.75
CA GLU A 11 8.94 0.82 -5.05
C GLU A 11 10.04 0.07 -4.29
N HIS A 12 9.68 -0.44 -3.11
CA HIS A 12 10.56 -1.28 -2.29
C HIS A 12 9.89 -2.64 -2.09
N THR A 13 10.69 -3.70 -2.06
CA THR A 13 10.25 -5.06 -1.74
C THR A 13 9.83 -5.18 -0.26
N LEU A 14 9.12 -6.27 0.10
CA LEU A 14 8.80 -6.55 1.51
C LEU A 14 10.06 -6.69 2.36
N ASP A 15 11.12 -7.26 1.77
CA ASP A 15 12.41 -7.50 2.41
C ASP A 15 13.18 -6.20 2.63
N GLU A 16 13.24 -5.32 1.63
CA GLU A 16 13.87 -3.98 1.77
C GLU A 16 13.15 -3.13 2.82
N VAL A 17 11.82 -3.17 2.85
CA VAL A 17 11.04 -2.48 3.88
C VAL A 17 11.27 -3.14 5.24
N GLY A 18 11.32 -4.46 5.31
CA GLY A 18 11.62 -5.21 6.54
C GLY A 18 12.96 -4.79 7.14
N ALA A 19 14.02 -4.80 6.33
CA ALA A 19 15.36 -4.37 6.72
C ALA A 19 15.37 -2.91 7.23
N LYS A 20 14.66 -2.00 6.55
CA LYS A 20 14.58 -0.58 6.94
C LYS A 20 13.90 -0.36 8.30
N PHE A 21 12.93 -1.19 8.68
CA PHE A 21 12.16 -1.03 9.92
C PHE A 21 12.55 -2.03 11.01
N GLY A 22 13.55 -2.89 10.79
CA GLY A 22 13.92 -3.94 11.73
C GLY A 22 12.81 -4.99 11.91
N LEU A 23 12.02 -5.25 10.87
CA LEU A 23 10.88 -6.16 10.88
C LEU A 23 11.09 -7.31 9.89
N THR A 24 10.47 -8.45 10.18
CA THR A 24 10.46 -9.56 9.23
C THR A 24 9.60 -9.24 8.00
N ARG A 25 9.94 -9.88 6.87
CA ARG A 25 9.14 -9.84 5.63
C ARG A 25 7.66 -10.11 5.87
N GLU A 26 7.36 -11.13 6.68
CA GLU A 26 6.00 -11.53 7.01
C GLU A 26 5.27 -10.45 7.81
N ARG A 27 5.97 -9.77 8.74
CA ARG A 27 5.38 -8.66 9.48
C ARG A 27 5.02 -7.49 8.55
N ILE A 28 5.87 -7.17 7.58
CA ILE A 28 5.56 -6.16 6.55
C ILE A 28 4.35 -6.59 5.72
N ARG A 29 4.26 -7.87 5.32
CA ARG A 29 3.11 -8.41 4.57
C ARG A 29 1.79 -8.26 5.32
N GLN A 30 1.79 -8.54 6.63
CA GLN A 30 0.61 -8.37 7.48
C GLN A 30 0.18 -6.90 7.57
N ILE A 31 1.14 -5.98 7.79
CA ILE A 31 0.87 -4.54 7.84
C ILE A 31 0.29 -4.05 6.50
N GLU A 32 0.83 -4.52 5.37
CA GLU A 32 0.33 -4.22 4.03
C GLU A 32 -1.13 -4.65 3.88
N LYS A 33 -1.46 -5.89 4.25
CA LYS A 33 -2.83 -6.42 4.21
C LYS A 33 -3.80 -5.58 5.05
N VAL A 34 -3.40 -5.19 6.27
CA VAL A 34 -4.21 -4.34 7.16
C VAL A 34 -4.40 -2.94 6.57
N ALA A 35 -3.34 -2.36 6.02
CA ALA A 35 -3.39 -1.04 5.40
C ALA A 35 -4.31 -1.02 4.17
N LEU A 36 -4.19 -2.01 3.27
CA LEU A 36 -5.05 -2.15 2.10
C LEU A 36 -6.51 -2.34 2.52
N ARG A 37 -6.79 -3.18 3.53
CA ARG A 37 -8.15 -3.34 4.08
C ARG A 37 -8.70 -2.01 4.59
N LYS A 38 -7.90 -1.23 5.31
CA LYS A 38 -8.30 0.11 5.79
C LYS A 38 -8.59 1.06 4.62
N LEU A 39 -7.79 1.05 3.57
CA LEU A 39 -7.98 1.91 2.39
C LEU A 39 -9.26 1.57 1.61
N ARG A 40 -9.63 0.29 1.55
CA ARG A 40 -10.87 -0.18 0.92
C ARG A 40 -12.15 0.19 1.67
N HIS A 41 -12.07 0.67 2.92
CA HIS A 41 -13.25 1.06 3.69
C HIS A 41 -13.99 2.22 3.01
N PRO A 42 -15.33 2.15 2.82
CA PRO A 42 -16.09 3.10 2.00
C PRO A 42 -15.83 4.58 2.30
N MET A 43 -15.75 4.95 3.59
CA MET A 43 -15.46 6.33 4.00
C MET A 43 -14.08 6.82 3.53
N ARG A 44 -13.06 5.95 3.51
CA ARG A 44 -11.70 6.31 3.08
C ARG A 44 -11.56 6.21 1.57
N ALA A 45 -12.19 5.20 0.96
CA ALA A 45 -12.23 5.00 -0.47
C ALA A 45 -12.96 6.13 -1.22
N ARG A 46 -13.87 6.90 -0.58
CA ARG A 46 -14.58 8.01 -1.23
C ARG A 46 -13.64 9.02 -1.90
N LYS A 47 -12.49 9.31 -1.28
CA LYS A 47 -11.46 10.20 -1.85
C LYS A 47 -10.68 9.58 -3.01
N LEU A 48 -10.73 8.25 -3.13
CA LEU A 48 -10.02 7.47 -4.14
C LEU A 48 -10.91 7.09 -5.33
N ARG A 49 -12.24 7.18 -5.21
CA ARG A 49 -13.18 6.77 -6.27
C ARG A 49 -12.97 7.51 -7.59
N GLY A 50 -12.68 8.82 -7.55
CA GLY A 50 -12.42 9.61 -8.76
C GLY A 50 -11.12 9.25 -9.49
N PHE A 51 -10.26 8.41 -8.91
CA PHE A 51 -9.07 7.88 -9.56
C PHE A 51 -9.29 6.47 -10.16
N CYS A 52 -10.44 5.84 -9.89
CA CYS A 52 -10.79 4.54 -10.45
C CYS A 52 -11.50 4.65 -11.81
N GLU A 53 -11.88 5.86 -12.23
CA GLU A 53 -12.40 6.15 -13.57
C GLU A 53 -11.24 6.30 -14.55
N VAL A 54 -10.56 5.20 -14.87
CA VAL A 54 -9.59 5.16 -15.97
C VAL A 54 -9.87 3.92 -16.80
N GLU A 55 -10.42 4.21 -18.00
CA GLU A 55 -10.43 3.40 -19.23
C GLU A 55 -10.99 1.97 -19.14
N LEU A 56 -12.32 1.86 -19.21
CA LEU A 56 -12.95 0.84 -20.04
C LEU A 56 -13.11 1.44 -21.43
N GLY A 57 -12.04 1.38 -22.22
CA GLY A 57 -12.09 1.45 -23.68
C GLY A 57 -12.11 0.04 -24.24
#